data_AF-A0A7L0K1C1-F1
#
_entry.id   AF-A0A7L0K1C1-F1
#
_cell.length_a   1.000
_cell.length_b   1.000
_cell.length_c   1.000
_cell.angle_alpha   90.00
_cell.angle_beta   90.00
_cell.angle_gamma   90.00
#
_symmetry.space_group_name_H-M   'P 1'
#
loop_
_entity.id
_entity.type
_entity.pdbx_description
1 polymer ?
#
loop_
_entity_poly.entity_id
_entity_poly.type
_entity_poly.pdbx_seq_one_letter_code
_entity_poly.pdbx_strand_id
1 'polypeptide(L)'
;WTCCPKGWRRFQESCYYVSADKMSWGESKQNCSGMGSHLVVINTEAEQVIRYVKGEANFYIGLSAEEVGQWHWVDQTPYNVTAAFWRPGEPSNVHNELCVVI
;
A
#
# COMPACT_ATOMS: atom_id res chain seq x y z
N TRP A 1 -19.75 -8.02 14.04
CA TRP A 1 -19.63 -6.56 13.87
C TRP A 1 -18.16 -6.20 14.05
N THR A 2 -17.45 -5.97 12.96
CA THR A 2 -16.04 -5.53 12.99
C THR A 2 -16.03 -4.00 12.97
N CYS A 3 -15.74 -3.39 14.12
CA CYS A 3 -15.56 -1.94 14.23
C CYS A 3 -14.12 -1.58 13.88
N CYS A 4 -13.92 -0.60 12.99
CA CYS A 4 -12.62 -0.02 12.74
C CYS A 4 -12.29 1.09 13.76
N PRO A 5 -11.01 1.35 14.06
CA PRO A 5 -10.63 2.47 14.92
C PRO A 5 -11.08 3.81 14.34
N LYS A 6 -11.25 4.83 15.20
CA LYS A 6 -11.70 6.16 14.77
C LYS A 6 -10.72 6.75 13.74
N GLY A 7 -11.24 7.24 12.61
CA GLY A 7 -10.43 7.78 11.51
C GLY A 7 -9.99 6.74 10.47
N TRP A 8 -10.28 5.45 10.71
CA TRP A 8 -10.06 4.38 9.75
C TRP A 8 -11.32 4.13 8.92
N ARG A 9 -11.12 3.74 7.67
CA ARG A 9 -12.21 3.37 6.76
C ARG A 9 -12.28 1.87 6.64
N ARG A 10 -13.47 1.30 6.86
CA ARG A 10 -13.70 -0.13 6.64
C ARG A 10 -13.92 -0.37 5.16
N PHE A 11 -13.22 -1.35 4.61
CA PHE A 11 -13.52 -1.92 3.31
C PHE A 11 -13.40 -3.44 3.42
N GLN A 12 -14.48 -4.14 3.08
CA GLN A 12 -14.62 -5.58 3.30
C GLN A 12 -14.30 -5.99 4.75
N GLU A 13 -13.32 -6.87 4.93
CA GLU A 13 -12.87 -7.41 6.22
C GLU A 13 -11.72 -6.61 6.85
N SER A 14 -11.25 -5.56 6.17
CA SER A 14 -10.06 -4.79 6.54
C SER A 14 -10.39 -3.33 6.90
N CYS A 15 -9.51 -2.72 7.69
CA CYS A 15 -9.55 -1.31 8.04
C CYS A 15 -8.36 -0.59 7.42
N TYR A 16 -8.60 0.53 6.75
CA TYR A 16 -7.59 1.31 6.05
C TYR A 16 -7.45 2.69 6.67
N TYR A 17 -6.21 3.11 6.86
CA TYR A 17 -5.87 4.44 7.33
C TYR A 17 -5.03 5.15 6.28
N VAL A 18 -5.40 6.40 5.99
CA VAL A 18 -4.67 7.24 5.04
C VAL A 18 -4.09 8.41 5.82
N SER A 19 -2.76 8.43 5.94
CA SER A 19 -2.07 9.55 6.57
C SER A 19 -2.28 10.86 5.79
N ALA A 20 -2.29 11.98 6.49
CA ALA A 20 -2.27 13.31 5.88
C ALA A 20 -0.86 13.84 5.62
N ASP A 21 0.11 13.30 6.36
CA ASP A 21 1.49 13.76 6.33
C ASP A 21 2.28 13.12 5.19
N LYS A 22 3.20 13.90 4.61
CA LYS A 22 4.16 13.40 3.63
C LYS A 22 5.36 12.83 4.39
N MET A 23 5.54 11.53 4.30
CA MET A 23 6.59 10.77 4.95
C MET A 23 7.30 9.92 3.90
N SER A 24 8.58 9.58 4.12
CA SER A 24 9.25 8.56 3.30
C SER A 24 8.57 7.19 3.45
N TRP A 25 8.86 6.24 2.54
CA TRP A 25 8.31 4.88 2.65
C TRP A 25 8.69 4.23 3.99
N GLY A 26 9.94 4.40 4.44
CA GLY A 26 10.43 3.85 5.70
C GLY A 26 9.71 4.43 6.92
N GLU A 27 9.53 5.75 6.96
CA GLU A 27 8.76 6.42 8.01
C GLU A 27 7.29 6.01 7.97
N SER A 28 6.70 5.90 6.77
CA SER A 28 5.31 5.46 6.59
C SER A 28 5.11 4.03 7.11
N LYS A 29 6.05 3.13 6.83
CA LYS A 29 6.09 1.76 7.36
C LYS A 29 6.15 1.76 8.88
N GLN A 30 7.09 2.51 9.46
CA GLN A 30 7.24 2.61 10.91
C GLN A 30 5.99 3.18 11.58
N ASN A 31 5.37 4.19 10.98
CA ASN A 31 4.15 4.80 11.50
C ASN A 31 2.99 3.79 11.51
N CYS A 32 2.75 3.08 10.40
CA CYS A 32 1.75 2.02 10.35
C CYS A 32 2.03 0.93 11.39
N SER A 33 3.28 0.45 11.50
CA SER A 33 3.67 -0.53 12.52
C SER A 33 3.46 -0.03 13.95
N GLY A 34 3.74 1.25 14.22
CA GLY A 34 3.47 1.89 15.52
C GLY A 34 1.98 1.97 15.87
N MET A 35 1.11 2.01 14.86
CA MET A 35 -0.35 1.94 15.02
C MET A 35 -0.90 0.51 15.15
N GLY A 36 -0.02 -0.51 15.17
CA GLY A 36 -0.41 -1.91 15.17
C GLY A 36 -0.96 -2.40 13.82
N SER A 37 -0.56 -1.74 12.74
CA SER A 37 -0.96 -2.08 11.37
C SER A 37 0.25 -2.23 10.44
N HIS A 38 0.01 -2.47 9.16
CA HIS A 38 1.04 -2.43 8.12
C HIS A 38 0.63 -1.46 7.00
N LEU A 39 1.58 -1.12 6.14
CA LEU A 39 1.27 -0.42 4.89
C LEU A 39 0.32 -1.29 4.06
N VAL A 40 -0.56 -0.63 3.29
CA VAL A 40 -1.66 -1.32 2.60
C VAL A 40 -1.16 -2.39 1.64
N VAL A 41 -1.80 -3.56 1.71
CA VAL A 41 -1.61 -4.68 0.79
C VAL A 41 -2.84 -4.74 -0.10
N ILE A 42 -2.62 -4.82 -1.41
CA ILE A 42 -3.69 -4.82 -2.39
C ILE A 42 -3.85 -6.25 -2.91
N ASN A 43 -4.86 -6.93 -2.40
CA ASN A 43 -5.23 -8.29 -2.78
C ASN A 43 -6.21 -8.32 -3.95
N THR A 44 -7.03 -7.27 -4.10
CA THR A 44 -8.08 -7.20 -5.12
C THR A 44 -8.12 -5.86 -5.83
N GLU A 45 -8.63 -5.83 -7.07
CA GLU A 45 -8.81 -4.58 -7.81
C GLU A 45 -9.77 -3.64 -7.06
N ALA A 46 -10.74 -4.21 -6.36
CA ALA A 46 -11.70 -3.47 -5.55
C ALA A 46 -11.04 -2.72 -4.38
N GLU A 47 -9.92 -3.21 -3.84
CA GLU A 47 -9.15 -2.49 -2.82
C GLU A 47 -8.41 -1.27 -3.38
N GLN A 48 -8.26 -1.15 -4.70
CA GLN A 48 -7.80 0.10 -5.32
C GLN A 48 -8.78 1.27 -5.13
N VAL A 49 -9.96 1.03 -4.53
CA VAL A 49 -10.86 2.11 -4.12
C VAL A 49 -10.16 3.17 -3.26
N ILE A 50 -9.07 2.80 -2.57
CA ILE A 50 -8.22 3.74 -1.83
C ILE A 50 -7.68 4.89 -2.69
N ARG A 51 -7.46 4.68 -4.00
CA ARG A 51 -7.08 5.73 -4.97
C ARG A 51 -8.10 6.88 -4.96
N TYR A 52 -9.39 6.54 -4.91
CA TYR A 52 -10.46 7.52 -4.97
C TYR A 52 -10.71 8.24 -3.64
N VAL A 53 -10.11 7.80 -2.53
CA VAL A 53 -10.34 8.39 -1.19
C VAL A 53 -9.67 9.76 -1.05
N LYS A 54 -8.61 10.06 -1.82
CA LYS A 54 -7.91 11.35 -1.74
C LYS A 54 -7.57 12.02 -3.09
N GLY A 55 -8.04 11.49 -4.22
CA GLY A 55 -7.78 12.09 -5.54
C GLY A 55 -6.38 11.75 -6.08
N GLU A 56 -5.71 12.69 -6.76
CA GLU A 56 -4.42 12.47 -7.45
C GLU A 56 -3.18 12.39 -6.55
N ALA A 57 -3.35 12.27 -5.23
CA ALA A 57 -2.22 12.14 -4.33
C ALA A 57 -1.64 10.72 -4.38
N ASN A 58 -0.32 10.60 -4.51
CA ASN A 58 0.38 9.33 -4.45
C ASN A 58 0.53 8.85 -3.00
N PHE A 59 0.22 7.59 -2.72
CA PHE A 59 0.38 6.98 -1.40
C PHE A 59 1.32 5.80 -1.43
N TYR A 60 2.24 5.71 -0.46
CA TYR A 60 3.05 4.51 -0.30
C TYR A 60 2.18 3.31 0.07
N ILE A 61 2.42 2.20 -0.63
CA ILE A 61 1.81 0.91 -0.33
C ILE A 61 2.85 -0.04 0.25
N GLY A 62 2.37 -1.14 0.80
CA GLY A 62 3.21 -2.16 1.43
C GLY A 62 3.97 -3.04 0.45
N LEU A 63 4.10 -2.63 -0.81
CA LEU A 63 4.85 -3.33 -1.83
C LEU A 63 6.24 -2.70 -1.94
N SER A 64 7.25 -3.51 -1.71
CA SER A 64 8.66 -3.14 -1.87
C SER A 64 9.43 -4.24 -2.58
N ALA A 65 10.63 -3.93 -3.02
CA ALA A 65 11.55 -4.88 -3.64
C ALA A 65 12.97 -4.65 -3.14
N GLU A 66 13.80 -5.69 -3.13
CA GLU A 66 15.25 -5.52 -2.94
C GLU A 66 15.93 -5.30 -4.29
N GLU A 67 15.46 -6.03 -5.30
CA GLU A 67 15.78 -5.84 -6.70
C GLU A 67 14.48 -5.75 -7.49
N VAL A 68 14.45 -4.89 -8.49
CA VAL A 68 13.34 -4.78 -9.43
C VAL A 68 12.88 -6.17 -9.91
N GLY A 69 11.59 -6.44 -9.79
CA GLY A 69 10.99 -7.73 -10.16
C GLY A 69 10.92 -8.74 -9.00
N GLN A 70 11.61 -8.49 -7.89
CA GLN A 70 11.51 -9.24 -6.63
C GLN A 70 10.58 -8.53 -5.63
N TRP A 71 9.34 -8.29 -6.05
CA TRP A 71 8.34 -7.60 -5.26
C TRP A 71 7.83 -8.47 -4.11
N HIS A 72 7.78 -7.87 -2.92
CA HIS A 72 7.29 -8.50 -1.70
C HIS A 72 6.36 -7.56 -0.95
N TRP A 73 5.29 -8.13 -0.38
CA TRP A 73 4.39 -7.41 0.49
C TRP A 73 4.89 -7.42 1.94
N VAL A 74 4.65 -6.32 2.66
CA VAL A 74 5.01 -6.16 4.08
C VAL A 74 4.35 -7.17 5.02
N ASP A 75 3.23 -7.79 4.61
CA ASP A 75 2.51 -8.82 5.37
C ASP A 75 2.94 -10.26 5.00
N GLN A 76 3.96 -10.40 4.14
CA GLN A 76 4.44 -11.68 3.60
C GLN A 76 3.44 -12.39 2.67
N THR A 77 2.38 -11.70 2.23
CA THR A 77 1.48 -12.25 1.21
C THR A 77 2.24 -12.48 -0.09
N PRO A 78 2.12 -13.67 -0.72
CA PRO A 78 2.80 -13.94 -1.98
C PRO A 78 2.34 -12.98 -3.09
N TYR A 79 3.32 -12.33 -3.74
CA TYR A 79 3.05 -11.39 -4.84
C TYR A 79 2.33 -12.06 -6.03
N ASN A 80 2.58 -13.36 -6.29
CA ASN A 80 1.90 -14.09 -7.36
C ASN A 80 0.40 -14.27 -7.15
N VAL A 81 -0.08 -14.18 -5.90
CA VAL A 81 -1.51 -14.24 -5.55
C VAL A 81 -2.16 -12.87 -5.68
N THR A 82 -1.36 -11.81 -5.58
CA THR A 82 -1.80 -10.42 -5.46
C THR A 82 -1.18 -9.62 -6.61
N ALA A 83 -1.81 -9.68 -7.77
CA ALA A 83 -1.34 -8.91 -8.92
C ALA A 83 -1.35 -7.42 -8.57
N ALA A 84 -0.17 -6.80 -8.51
CA ALA A 84 -0.11 -5.36 -8.43
C ALA A 84 -0.69 -4.78 -9.73
N PHE A 85 -1.78 -4.03 -9.63
CA PHE A 85 -2.40 -3.35 -10.77
C PHE A 85 -1.58 -2.10 -11.09
N TRP A 86 -0.43 -2.36 -11.70
CA TRP A 86 0.51 -1.35 -12.16
C TRP A 86 -0.17 -0.38 -13.12
N ARG A 87 0.25 0.89 -13.06
CA ARG A 87 -0.15 1.88 -14.06
C ARG A 87 0.50 1.50 -15.41
N PRO A 88 -0.09 1.87 -16.55
CA PRO A 88 0.55 1.63 -17.85
C PRO A 88 1.98 2.18 -17.87
N GLY A 89 2.96 1.32 -18.14
CA GLY A 89 4.38 1.66 -18.15
C GLY A 89 5.13 1.40 -16.84
N GLU A 90 4.44 0.98 -15.77
CA GLU A 90 5.07 0.57 -14.50
C GLU A 90 5.12 -0.96 -14.36
N PRO A 91 6.12 -1.52 -13.64
CA PRO A 91 7.27 -0.84 -13.05
C PRO A 91 8.27 -0.38 -14.13
N SER A 92 8.61 0.91 -14.13
CA SER A 92 9.36 1.55 -15.22
C SER A 92 10.88 1.37 -15.12
N ASN A 93 11.38 0.89 -13.98
CA ASN A 93 12.80 0.60 -13.71
C ASN A 93 13.76 1.77 -13.95
N VAL A 94 13.25 2.99 -14.11
CA VAL A 94 14.07 4.12 -14.56
C VAL A 94 14.92 4.68 -13.42
N HIS A 95 14.45 4.52 -12.19
CA HIS A 95 15.17 4.86 -10.96
C HIS A 95 15.08 3.66 -10.02
N ASN A 96 15.96 3.56 -9.03
CA ASN A 96 16.01 2.47 -8.06
C ASN A 96 14.78 2.49 -7.12
N GLU A 97 13.58 2.48 -7.70
CA GLU A 97 12.26 2.63 -7.09
C GLU A 97 11.84 1.28 -6.52
N LEU A 98 12.49 0.96 -5.42
CA LEU A 98 12.25 -0.26 -4.65
C LEU A 98 11.01 -0.16 -3.74
N CYS A 99 10.25 0.93 -3.84
CA CYS A 99 9.07 1.24 -3.03
C CYS A 99 7.95 1.73 -3.94
N VAL A 100 6.73 1.21 -3.74
CA VAL A 100 5.62 1.48 -4.66
C VAL A 100 4.66 2.51 -4.07
N VAL A 101 4.15 3.37 -4.96
CA VAL A 101 3.04 4.28 -4.67
C VAL A 101 1.81 3.95 -5.51
N ILE A 102 0.64 4.30 -5.00
CA ILE A 102 -0.65 4.13 -5.68
C ILE A 102 -1.35 5.44 -5.96
#